data_AF-A0A1H4QNC7-F1
#
_entry.id   AF-A0A1H4QNC7-F1
#
_cell.length_a   1.000
_cell.length_b   1.000
_cell.length_c   1.000
_cell.angle_alpha   90.00
_cell.angle_beta   90.00
_cell.angle_gamma   90.00
#
_symmetry.space_group_name_H-M   'P 1'
#
loop_
_entity.id
_entity.type
_entity.pdbx_description
1 polymer ?
#
loop_
_entity_poly.entity_id
_entity_poly.type
_entity_poly.pdbx_seq_one_letter_code
_entity_poly.pdbx_strand_id
1 'polypeptide(L)'
;MEIEGTELADLYFRHGAMPVRGWYELIEIDQVEQMTTYAINELGVPVGYLALTGVVGQGIVLYHRSSQAVFDVEFGQFDLLLKGELAPIATTFSGFLRWCRDRDQDD
;
A
#
# COMPACT_ATOMS: atom_id res chain seq x y z
N MET A 1 -11.38 25.37 5.17
CA MET A 1 -11.45 24.23 4.25
C MET A 1 -10.87 23.06 5.02
N GLU A 2 -11.74 22.26 5.64
CA GLU A 2 -11.30 21.02 6.28
C GLU A 2 -10.85 20.08 5.17
N ILE A 3 -9.58 19.70 5.21
CA ILE A 3 -9.09 18.62 4.36
C ILE A 3 -9.63 17.36 5.03
N GLU A 4 -10.68 16.76 4.48
CA GLU A 4 -11.10 15.43 4.93
C GLU A 4 -9.91 14.47 4.77
N GLY A 5 -9.47 13.90 5.89
CA GLY A 5 -8.41 12.90 5.91
C GLY A 5 -8.84 11.64 5.18
N THR A 6 -7.89 10.96 4.54
CA THR A 6 -8.14 9.61 3.99
C THR A 6 -8.20 8.59 5.13
N GLU A 7 -8.83 7.44 4.91
CA GLU A 7 -8.84 6.33 5.90
C GLU A 7 -7.42 5.94 6.33
N LEU A 8 -6.44 6.03 5.41
CA LEU A 8 -5.03 5.78 5.68
C LEU A 8 -4.43 6.83 6.62
N ALA A 9 -4.69 8.12 6.36
CA ALA A 9 -4.22 9.20 7.22
C ALA A 9 -4.80 9.11 8.63
N ASP A 10 -6.09 8.77 8.73
CA ASP A 10 -6.79 8.55 10.00
C ASP A 10 -6.18 7.38 10.80
N LEU A 11 -5.79 6.29 10.13
CA LEU A 11 -5.12 5.16 10.77
C LEU A 11 -3.79 5.61 11.41
N TYR A 12 -2.89 6.20 10.61
CA TYR A 12 -1.59 6.63 11.10
C TYR A 12 -1.71 7.67 12.22
N PHE A 13 -2.63 8.64 12.08
CA PHE A 13 -2.84 9.67 13.09
C PHE A 13 -3.28 9.10 14.45
N ARG A 14 -4.16 8.09 14.45
CA ARG A 14 -4.71 7.53 15.69
C ARG A 14 -3.84 6.42 16.30
N HIS A 15 -3.10 5.70 15.48
CA HIS A 15 -2.52 4.41 15.89
C HIS A 15 -1.05 4.18 15.51
N GLY A 16 -0.41 5.05 14.71
CA GLY A 16 0.91 4.76 14.11
C GLY A 16 0.83 3.63 13.06
N ALA A 17 1.97 3.08 12.61
CA ALA A 17 1.89 1.80 11.90
C ALA A 17 1.60 0.70 12.91
N MET A 18 0.40 0.13 12.83
CA MET A 18 0.15 -1.15 13.48
C MET A 18 0.47 -2.26 12.48
N PRO A 19 1.12 -3.35 12.91
CA PRO A 19 1.10 -4.57 12.14
C PRO A 19 -0.38 -4.96 12.01
N VAL A 20 -0.90 -4.92 10.79
CA VAL A 20 -2.14 -5.62 10.50
C VAL A 20 -1.79 -7.08 10.75
N ARG A 21 -2.35 -7.71 11.79
CA ARG A 21 -2.17 -9.16 12.00
C ARG A 21 -2.60 -9.86 10.70
N GLY A 22 -1.61 -10.31 9.95
CA GLY A 22 -1.71 -10.67 8.54
C GLY A 22 -0.37 -10.53 7.83
N TRP A 23 -0.26 -11.19 6.68
CA TRP A 23 0.94 -11.45 5.88
C TRP A 23 1.91 -10.26 5.64
N TYR A 24 1.46 -9.01 5.76
CA TYR A 24 2.24 -7.81 5.49
C TYR A 24 2.41 -6.88 6.70
N GLU A 25 3.65 -6.46 6.93
CA GLU A 25 3.99 -5.41 7.90
C GLU A 25 3.92 -4.03 7.22
N LEU A 26 3.05 -3.16 7.73
CA LEU A 26 2.97 -1.77 7.28
C LEU A 26 4.21 -1.00 7.75
N ILE A 27 4.75 -0.16 6.87
CA ILE A 27 5.87 0.72 7.23
C ILE A 27 5.40 1.87 8.11
N GLU A 28 6.29 2.35 8.97
CA GLU A 28 6.03 3.53 9.80
C GLU A 28 5.91 4.80 8.96
N ILE A 29 5.22 5.81 9.50
CA ILE A 29 4.96 7.07 8.77
C ILE A 29 6.25 7.78 8.33
N ASP A 30 7.33 7.67 9.11
CA ASP A 30 8.65 8.22 8.80
C ASP A 30 9.38 7.45 7.68
N GLN A 31 8.95 6.21 7.41
CA GLN A 31 9.46 5.38 6.32
C GLN A 31 8.68 5.55 5.01
N VAL A 32 7.43 6.05 5.07
CA VAL A 32 6.56 6.21 3.89
C VAL A 32 7.23 7.03 2.78
N GLU A 33 7.86 8.16 3.13
CA GLU A 33 8.54 9.00 2.15
C GLU A 33 9.68 8.23 1.47
N GLN A 34 10.60 7.66 2.27
CA GLN A 34 11.75 6.92 1.77
C GLN A 34 11.33 5.76 0.84
N MET A 35 10.35 4.96 1.27
CA MET A 35 9.91 3.80 0.49
C MET A 35 9.13 4.19 -0.75
N THR A 36 8.35 5.28 -0.68
CA THR A 36 7.66 5.82 -1.86
C THR A 36 8.66 6.35 -2.88
N THR A 37 9.70 7.07 -2.44
CA THR A 37 10.77 7.54 -3.31
C THR A 37 11.52 6.37 -3.95
N TYR A 38 11.82 5.32 -3.19
CA TYR A 38 12.42 4.10 -3.74
C TYR A 38 11.53 3.47 -4.81
N ALA A 39 10.24 3.29 -4.54
CA ALA A 39 9.30 2.70 -5.49
C ALA A 39 9.22 3.51 -6.80
N ILE A 40 9.20 4.84 -6.70
CA ILE A 40 9.16 5.72 -7.87
C ILE A 40 10.46 5.66 -8.67
N ASN A 41 11.60 5.81 -8.01
CA ASN A 41 12.89 5.98 -8.69
C ASN A 41 13.49 4.66 -9.16
N GLU A 42 13.37 3.61 -8.37
CA GLU A 42 14.04 2.32 -8.60
C GLU A 42 13.12 1.29 -9.25
N LEU A 43 11.80 1.36 -8.98
CA LEU A 43 10.82 0.40 -9.50
C LEU A 43 9.92 0.99 -10.60
N GLY A 44 10.07 2.28 -10.92
CA GLY A 44 9.30 2.96 -11.96
C GLY A 44 7.83 3.17 -11.62
N VAL A 45 7.46 3.13 -10.34
CA VAL A 45 6.08 3.35 -9.90
C VAL A 45 5.64 4.79 -10.20
N PRO A 46 4.41 5.03 -10.70
CA PRO A 46 3.92 6.38 -10.92
C PRO A 46 3.83 7.22 -9.63
N VAL A 47 4.04 8.53 -9.72
CA VAL A 47 4.01 9.48 -8.60
C VAL A 47 2.67 9.47 -7.82
N GLY A 48 1.60 8.94 -8.41
CA GLY A 48 0.28 8.83 -7.77
C GLY A 48 0.20 7.83 -6.60
N TYR A 49 1.23 7.01 -6.40
CA TYR A 49 1.22 5.93 -5.41
C TYR A 49 2.03 6.27 -4.15
N LEU A 50 1.67 5.61 -3.05
CA LEU A 50 2.42 5.57 -1.79
C LEU A 50 2.79 4.12 -1.49
N ALA A 51 4.00 3.90 -0.97
CA ALA A 51 4.37 2.59 -0.42
C ALA A 51 3.64 2.37 0.92
N LEU A 52 3.02 1.20 1.07
CA LEU A 52 2.44 0.75 2.35
C LEU A 52 3.35 -0.23 3.09
N THR A 53 4.23 -0.93 2.37
CA THR A 53 5.17 -1.91 2.94
C THR A 53 6.60 -1.59 2.51
N GLY A 54 7.56 -2.23 3.19
CA GLY A 54 8.90 -2.38 2.69
C GLY A 54 8.94 -3.28 1.44
N VAL A 55 10.11 -3.36 0.81
CA VAL A 55 10.38 -4.36 -0.22
C VAL A 55 10.92 -5.60 0.47
N VAL A 56 10.09 -6.65 0.58
CA VAL A 56 10.48 -7.92 1.23
C VAL A 56 10.07 -9.09 0.34
N GLY A 57 11.03 -9.94 -0.04
CA GLY A 57 10.79 -11.23 -0.71
C GLY A 57 10.22 -11.14 -2.12
N GLN A 58 8.95 -10.78 -2.26
CA GLN A 58 8.14 -10.96 -3.47
C GLN A 58 7.66 -9.67 -4.14
N GLY A 59 7.71 -8.51 -3.48
CA GLY A 59 7.19 -7.28 -4.06
C GLY A 59 7.05 -6.11 -3.10
N ILE A 60 6.06 -5.26 -3.37
CA ILE A 60 5.69 -4.09 -2.56
C ILE A 60 4.18 -3.84 -2.64
N VAL A 61 3.57 -3.46 -1.53
CA VAL A 61 2.18 -3.02 -1.50
C VAL A 61 2.10 -1.51 -1.72
N LEU A 62 1.31 -1.10 -2.70
CA LEU A 62 1.16 0.30 -3.12
C LEU A 62 -0.29 0.79 -2.95
N TYR A 63 -0.43 1.99 -2.43
CA TYR A 63 -1.70 2.71 -2.29
C TYR A 63 -1.81 3.83 -3.33
N HIS A 64 -2.83 3.80 -4.18
CA HIS A 64 -3.09 4.86 -5.15
C HIS A 64 -3.87 6.01 -4.51
N ARG A 65 -3.26 7.19 -4.40
CA ARG A 65 -3.79 8.31 -3.61
C ARG A 65 -5.18 8.78 -4.05
N SER A 66 -5.42 8.82 -5.35
CA SER A 66 -6.67 9.37 -5.89
C SER A 66 -7.84 8.38 -5.84
N SER A 67 -7.59 7.09 -6.14
CA SER A 67 -8.65 6.07 -6.14
C SER A 67 -8.78 5.32 -4.82
N GLN A 68 -7.83 5.51 -3.90
CA GLN A 68 -7.70 4.78 -2.64
C GLN A 68 -7.53 3.25 -2.79
N ALA A 69 -7.27 2.79 -4.01
CA ALA A 69 -7.06 1.39 -4.31
C ALA A 69 -5.67 0.92 -3.84
N VAL A 70 -5.60 -0.34 -3.39
CA VAL A 70 -4.39 -0.98 -2.91
C VAL A 70 -4.00 -2.10 -3.86
N PHE A 71 -2.73 -2.15 -4.21
CA PHE A 71 -2.13 -3.11 -5.13
C PHE A 71 -1.01 -3.86 -4.41
N ASP A 72 -1.05 -5.18 -4.48
CA ASP A 72 0.09 -6.02 -4.14
C ASP A 72 0.86 -6.24 -5.44
N VAL A 73 2.06 -5.66 -5.56
CA VAL A 73 2.82 -5.63 -6.82
C VAL A 73 4.04 -6.51 -6.67
N GLU A 74 3.98 -7.69 -7.29
CA GLU A 74 5.10 -8.61 -7.34
C GLU A 74 6.19 -8.15 -8.32
N PHE A 75 7.43 -8.57 -8.10
CA PHE A 75 8.51 -8.33 -9.07
C PHE A 75 8.15 -8.95 -10.43
N GLY A 76 8.15 -8.10 -11.47
CA GLY A 76 7.71 -8.46 -12.82
C GLY A 76 6.29 -7.98 -13.17
N GLN A 77 5.51 -7.48 -12.21
CA GLN A 77 4.16 -6.94 -12.45
C GLN A 77 4.12 -5.40 -12.59
N PHE A 78 5.24 -4.71 -12.42
CA PHE A 78 5.29 -3.24 -12.53
C PHE A 78 4.83 -2.71 -13.89
N ASP A 79 5.09 -3.44 -14.98
CA ASP A 79 4.59 -3.07 -16.31
C ASP A 79 3.06 -3.13 -16.40
N LEU A 80 2.42 -4.08 -15.70
CA LEU A 80 0.96 -4.18 -15.64
C LEU A 80 0.38 -3.03 -14.82
N LEU A 81 1.03 -2.67 -13.71
CA LEU A 81 0.67 -1.50 -12.91
C LEU A 81 0.73 -0.23 -13.76
N LEU A 82 1.79 -0.05 -14.54
CA LEU A 82 2.00 1.11 -15.42
C LEU A 82 0.94 1.23 -16.52
N LYS A 83 0.49 0.11 -17.08
CA LYS A 83 -0.58 0.08 -18.09
C LYS A 83 -1.98 0.20 -17.49
N GLY A 84 -2.13 0.16 -16.17
CA GLY A 84 -3.42 0.09 -15.49
C GLY A 84 -4.13 -1.25 -15.69
N GLU A 85 -3.37 -2.30 -16.01
CA GLU A 85 -3.87 -3.67 -16.25
C GLU A 85 -3.80 -4.54 -14.99
N LEU A 86 -3.01 -4.13 -13.98
CA LEU A 86 -2.95 -4.82 -12.70
C LEU A 86 -4.23 -4.57 -11.89
N ALA A 87 -4.90 -5.64 -11.48
CA ALA A 87 -6.09 -5.54 -10.64
C ALA A 87 -5.71 -5.18 -9.19
N PRO A 88 -6.44 -4.26 -8.54
CA PRO A 88 -6.21 -3.98 -7.13
C PRO A 88 -6.67 -5.15 -6.26
N ILE A 89 -5.96 -5.41 -5.16
CA ILE A 89 -6.38 -6.38 -4.14
C ILE A 89 -7.50 -5.82 -3.26
N ALA A 90 -7.61 -4.49 -3.18
CA ALA A 90 -8.70 -3.79 -2.52
C ALA A 90 -8.95 -2.42 -3.16
N THR A 91 -10.21 -1.97 -3.19
CA THR A 91 -10.60 -0.65 -3.72
C THR A 91 -10.58 0.46 -2.68
N THR A 92 -10.40 0.12 -1.41
CA THR A 92 -10.26 1.05 -0.28
C THR A 92 -9.18 0.54 0.68
N PHE A 93 -8.63 1.43 1.50
CA PHE A 93 -7.66 1.03 2.52
C PHE A 93 -8.29 0.13 3.59
N SER A 94 -9.50 0.46 4.06
CA SER A 94 -10.25 -0.43 4.96
C SER A 94 -10.55 -1.81 4.36
N GLY A 95 -10.77 -1.90 3.05
CA GLY A 95 -10.92 -3.16 2.32
C GLY A 95 -9.64 -3.98 2.34
N PHE A 96 -8.48 -3.33 2.19
CA PHE A 96 -7.17 -3.96 2.33
C PHE A 96 -6.93 -4.51 3.74
N LEU A 97 -7.27 -3.75 4.79
CA LEU A 97 -7.13 -4.25 6.17
C LEU A 97 -7.97 -5.51 6.42
N ARG A 98 -9.17 -5.60 5.85
CA ARG A 98 -10.02 -6.81 5.90
C ARG A 98 -9.39 -7.96 5.12
N TRP A 99 -8.87 -7.69 3.92
CA TRP A 99 -8.17 -8.67 3.09
C TRP A 99 -6.98 -9.28 3.81
N CYS A 100 -6.17 -8.48 4.51
CA CYS A 100 -5.02 -8.97 5.29
C CYS A 100 -5.47 -9.87 6.45
N ARG A 101 -6.48 -9.42 7.21
CA ARG A 101 -7.05 -10.19 8.33
C ARG A 101 -7.60 -11.54 7.87
N ASP A 102 -8.30 -11.57 6.74
CA ASP A 102 -8.95 -12.79 6.26
C ASP A 102 -7.90 -13.82 5.79
N ARG A 103 -6.78 -13.37 5.20
CA ARG A 103 -5.64 -14.24 4.85
C ARG A 103 -4.85 -14.77 6.04
N ASP A 104 -4.76 -14.00 7.13
CA ASP A 104 -4.12 -14.46 8.39
C ASP A 104 -4.84 -15.66 9.03
N GLN A 105 -6.10 -15.91 8.66
CA GLN A 105 -6.90 -17.02 9.18
C GLN A 105 -6.79 -18.30 8.32
N ASP A 106 -6.21 -18.21 7.13
CA ASP A 106 -6.07 -19.32 6.18
C ASP A 106 -4.72 -20.06 6.30
N ASP A 107 -3.78 -19.54 7.10
CA ASP A 107 -2.48 -20.14 7.48
C ASP A 107 -2.52 -20.81 8.88
#